data_AF-A0A379DGT7-F1
#
_entry.id   AF-A0A379DGT7-F1
#
_cell.length_a   1.000
_cell.length_b   1.000
_cell.length_c   1.000
_cell.angle_alpha   90.00
_cell.angle_beta   90.00
_cell.angle_gamma   90.00
#
_symmetry.space_group_name_H-M   'P 1'
#
loop_
_entity.id
_entity.type
_entity.pdbx_description
1 polymer ?
#
loop_
_entity_poly.entity_id
_entity_poly.type
_entity_poly.pdbx_seq_one_letter_code
_entity_poly.pdbx_strand_id
1 'polypeptide(L)'
;MWQRIQTLWLLLAGILMTLLLLNPLAVFIQPDGTSYSLFVSGIQEIGTKKMVTPAWGLFVIDAIIVLISFITIFLYKKRILQIRLTVFNMLVTIGFIIYLALVSWQFCSTYSASFGFKFWLGIPLICLIFQYLAIRNIGADEALVRASNRLR
;
A
#
# COMPACT_ATOMS: atom_id res chain seq x y z
N MET A 1 20.67 1.32 -15.86
CA MET A 1 19.68 2.41 -16.10
C MET A 1 18.81 2.62 -14.85
N TRP A 2 19.42 2.93 -13.69
CA TRP A 2 18.69 3.29 -12.46
C TRP A 2 18.12 4.73 -12.51
N GLN A 3 18.47 5.52 -13.53
CA GLN A 3 17.98 6.89 -13.77
C GLN A 3 16.69 6.92 -14.62
N ARG A 4 15.70 6.08 -14.32
CA ARG A 4 14.37 6.25 -14.91
C ARG A 4 13.40 6.65 -13.82
N ILE A 5 12.66 7.72 -14.05
CA ILE A 5 11.70 8.24 -13.06
C ILE A 5 10.64 7.18 -12.67
N GLN A 6 10.35 6.22 -13.56
CA GLN A 6 9.46 5.08 -13.28
C GLN A 6 9.92 4.20 -12.11
N THR A 7 11.22 3.89 -11.99
CA THR A 7 11.74 3.04 -10.92
C THR A 7 11.75 3.78 -9.59
N LEU A 8 11.88 5.12 -9.63
CA LEU A 8 11.73 5.97 -8.46
C LEU A 8 10.31 5.91 -7.89
N TRP A 9 9.28 6.01 -8.74
CA TRP A 9 7.88 5.92 -8.29
C TRP A 9 7.55 4.57 -7.66
N LEU A 10 7.98 3.47 -8.28
CA LEU A 10 7.78 2.11 -7.73
C LEU A 10 8.54 1.91 -6.41
N LEU A 11 9.76 2.45 -6.32
CA LEU A 11 10.57 2.39 -5.11
C LEU A 11 9.94 3.20 -3.96
N LEU A 12 9.47 4.41 -4.23
CA LEU A 12 8.76 5.22 -3.25
C LEU A 12 7.47 4.53 -2.78
N ALA A 13 6.68 3.97 -3.70
CA ALA A 13 5.49 3.18 -3.37
C ALA A 13 5.84 1.99 -2.45
N GLY A 14 6.88 1.22 -2.79
CA GLY A 14 7.34 0.09 -1.98
C GLY A 14 7.84 0.51 -0.59
N ILE A 15 8.62 1.58 -0.49
CA ILE A 15 9.12 2.10 0.79
C ILE A 15 7.96 2.59 1.66
N LEU A 16 7.02 3.34 1.10
CA LEU A 16 5.87 3.85 1.84
C LEU A 16 5.00 2.73 2.42
N MET A 17 4.71 1.69 1.63
CA MET A 17 3.96 0.52 2.11
C MET A 17 4.78 -0.28 3.14
N THR A 18 6.10 -0.38 2.98
CA THR A 18 6.96 -1.01 4.00
C THR A 18 6.94 -0.25 5.32
N LEU A 19 6.96 1.09 5.28
CA LEU A 19 6.88 1.92 6.49
C LEU A 19 5.50 1.82 7.16
N LEU A 20 4.46 1.58 6.38
CA LEU A 20 3.09 1.39 6.87
C LEU A 20 2.96 0.14 7.76
N LEU A 21 3.77 -0.92 7.54
CA LEU A 21 3.85 -2.09 8.44
C LEU A 21 4.26 -1.74 9.88
N LEU A 22 5.05 -0.68 10.05
CA LEU A 22 5.66 -0.31 11.33
C LEU A 22 4.88 0.77 12.08
N ASN A 23 3.90 1.39 11.43
CA ASN A 23 3.22 2.58 11.94
C ASN A 23 1.72 2.35 12.18
N PRO A 24 1.13 3.02 13.18
CA PRO A 24 -0.29 2.93 13.45
C PRO A 24 -1.09 3.66 12.37
N LEU A 25 -2.05 2.95 11.78
CA LEU A 25 -2.96 3.39 10.72
C LEU A 25 -4.10 4.24 11.26
N ALA A 26 -4.63 3.88 12.43
CA ALA A 26 -5.75 4.55 13.05
C ALA A 26 -5.71 4.34 14.57
N VAL A 27 -6.49 5.13 15.30
CA VAL A 27 -6.72 4.94 16.74
C VAL A 27 -8.21 4.78 16.96
N PHE A 28 -8.58 3.84 17.83
CA PHE A 28 -9.93 3.66 18.31
C PHE A 28 -10.00 4.06 19.77
N ILE A 29 -11.00 4.85 20.17
CA ILE A 29 -11.20 5.26 21.55
C ILE A 29 -12.55 4.71 22.02
N GLN A 30 -12.53 3.82 23.01
CA GLN A 30 -13.75 3.28 23.61
C GLN A 30 -14.33 4.25 24.66
N PRO A 31 -15.63 4.15 24.98
CA PRO A 31 -16.28 5.00 25.98
C PRO A 31 -15.72 4.85 27.40
N ASP A 32 -15.06 3.73 27.69
CA ASP A 32 -14.39 3.44 28.96
C ASP A 32 -13.03 4.16 29.11
N GLY A 33 -12.61 4.91 28.09
CA GLY A 33 -11.33 5.62 28.04
C GLY A 33 -10.16 4.78 27.53
N THR A 34 -10.36 3.48 27.24
CA THR A 34 -9.31 2.64 26.66
C THR A 34 -9.10 3.00 25.18
N SER A 35 -7.85 3.09 24.78
CA SER A 35 -7.46 3.49 23.43
C SER A 35 -6.72 2.35 22.75
N TYR A 36 -7.03 2.08 21.49
CA TYR A 36 -6.41 1.03 20.68
C TYR A 36 -5.78 1.63 19.43
N SER A 37 -4.61 1.14 19.03
CA SER A 37 -3.99 1.47 17.74
C SER A 37 -4.21 0.33 16.75
N LEU A 38 -4.66 0.68 15.56
CA LEU A 38 -4.71 -0.21 14.41
C LEU A 38 -3.33 -0.26 13.76
N PHE A 39 -2.68 -1.42 13.80
CA PHE A 39 -1.54 -1.73 12.94
C PHE A 39 -1.99 -2.69 11.85
N VAL A 40 -1.19 -2.78 10.78
CA VAL A 40 -1.39 -3.79 9.73
C VAL A 40 -1.39 -5.20 10.31
N SER A 41 -0.56 -5.46 11.33
CA SER A 41 -0.49 -6.76 12.01
C SER A 41 -1.71 -7.04 12.90
N GLY A 42 -2.44 -6.01 13.34
CA GLY A 42 -3.57 -6.15 14.26
C GLY A 42 -3.81 -4.94 15.13
N ILE A 43 -4.86 -5.04 15.93
CA ILE A 43 -5.29 -4.01 16.87
C ILE A 43 -4.61 -4.26 18.21
N GLN A 44 -3.92 -3.24 18.71
CA GLN A 44 -3.16 -3.27 19.95
C GLN A 44 -3.68 -2.21 20.91
N GLU A 45 -3.74 -2.52 22.20
CA GLU A 45 -4.09 -1.55 23.23
C GLU A 45 -2.92 -0.57 23.48
N ILE A 46 -3.24 0.73 23.56
CA ILE A 46 -2.29 1.81 23.81
C ILE A 46 -1.97 1.82 25.31
N GLY A 47 -0.74 1.42 25.66
CA GLY A 47 -0.23 1.37 27.03
C GLY A 47 0.37 0.01 27.36
N THR A 48 -0.44 -1.04 27.31
CA THR A 48 -0.02 -2.43 27.57
C THR A 48 0.66 -3.08 26.36
N LYS A 49 0.47 -2.53 25.15
CA LYS A 49 0.87 -3.14 23.86
C LYS A 49 0.34 -4.56 23.66
N LYS A 50 -0.73 -4.92 24.37
CA LYS A 50 -1.35 -6.24 24.25
C LYS A 50 -2.09 -6.31 22.92
N MET A 51 -1.86 -7.38 22.17
CA MET A 51 -2.57 -7.65 20.93
C MET A 51 -3.97 -8.17 21.27
N VAL A 52 -5.00 -7.42 20.87
CA VAL A 52 -6.40 -7.73 21.17
C VAL A 52 -7.01 -8.52 20.02
N THR A 53 -6.81 -8.02 18.80
CA THR A 53 -7.34 -8.65 17.59
C THR A 53 -6.24 -8.77 16.54
N PRO A 54 -5.82 -9.98 16.17
CA PRO A 54 -4.88 -10.15 15.07
C PRO A 54 -5.54 -9.80 13.73
N ALA A 55 -4.84 -9.04 12.89
CA ALA A 55 -5.30 -8.69 11.54
C ALA A 55 -4.34 -9.25 10.48
N TRP A 56 -4.04 -10.55 10.56
CA TRP A 56 -3.12 -11.22 9.63
C TRP A 56 -3.48 -11.02 8.16
N GLY A 57 -4.77 -10.87 7.84
CA GLY A 57 -5.22 -10.58 6.47
C GLY A 57 -4.66 -9.26 5.91
N LEU A 58 -4.63 -8.19 6.72
CA LEU A 58 -4.08 -6.90 6.30
C LEU A 58 -2.57 -7.02 6.08
N PHE A 59 -1.88 -7.73 6.97
CA PHE A 59 -0.45 -8.01 6.86
C PHE A 59 -0.07 -8.78 5.61
N VAL A 60 -0.79 -9.86 5.29
CA VAL A 60 -0.50 -10.67 4.09
C VAL A 60 -0.73 -9.85 2.83
N ILE A 61 -1.80 -9.06 2.75
CA ILE A 61 -2.10 -8.23 1.58
C ILE A 61 -1.02 -7.14 1.41
N ASP A 62 -0.65 -6.45 2.49
CA ASP A 62 0.38 -5.41 2.44
C ASP A 62 1.76 -5.98 2.06
N ALA A 63 2.13 -7.15 2.62
CA ALA A 63 3.35 -7.86 2.23
C ALA A 63 3.37 -8.20 0.73
N ILE A 64 2.24 -8.62 0.16
CA ILE A 64 2.11 -8.88 -1.28
C ILE A 64 2.32 -7.57 -2.07
N ILE A 65 1.72 -6.46 -1.65
CA ILE A 65 1.88 -5.15 -2.31
C ILE A 65 3.36 -4.72 -2.32
N VAL A 66 4.03 -4.85 -1.17
CA VAL A 66 5.45 -4.53 -1.01
C VAL A 66 6.31 -5.41 -1.92
N LEU A 67 6.10 -6.74 -1.90
CA LEU A 67 6.84 -7.68 -2.75
C LEU A 67 6.67 -7.38 -4.23
N ILE A 68 5.44 -7.14 -4.70
CA ILE A 68 5.19 -6.80 -6.11
C ILE A 68 5.89 -5.48 -6.47
N SER A 69 5.87 -4.48 -5.58
CA SER A 69 6.53 -3.19 -5.81
C SER A 69 8.04 -3.36 -5.99
N PHE A 70 8.70 -4.19 -5.18
CA PHE A 70 10.13 -4.43 -5.33
C PHE A 70 10.47 -5.33 -6.52
N ILE A 71 9.71 -6.40 -6.75
CA ILE A 71 9.93 -7.31 -7.89
C ILE A 71 9.79 -6.54 -9.21
N THR A 72 8.77 -5.68 -9.33
CA THR A 72 8.54 -4.89 -10.55
C THR A 72 9.68 -3.95 -10.92
N ILE A 73 10.53 -3.53 -9.97
CA ILE A 73 11.72 -2.72 -10.26
C ILE A 73 12.76 -3.53 -11.05
N PHE A 74 12.94 -4.82 -10.72
CA PHE A 74 13.91 -5.69 -11.39
C PHE A 74 13.44 -6.14 -12.79
N LEU A 75 12.15 -6.01 -13.10
CA LEU A 75 11.57 -6.38 -14.40
C LEU A 75 11.78 -5.32 -15.52
N TYR A 76 12.79 -4.46 -15.39
CA TYR A 76 13.08 -3.36 -16.32
C TYR A 76 13.24 -3.77 -17.79
N LYS A 77 13.61 -5.04 -18.07
CA LYS A 77 13.73 -5.58 -19.43
C LYS A 77 12.37 -5.96 -20.05
N LYS A 78 11.34 -6.17 -19.24
CA LYS A 78 10.02 -6.69 -19.64
C LYS A 78 8.93 -5.65 -19.35
N ARG A 79 8.94 -4.54 -20.09
CA ARG A 79 8.09 -3.36 -19.83
C ARG A 79 6.60 -3.66 -19.81
N ILE A 80 6.10 -4.49 -20.73
CA ILE A 80 4.69 -4.91 -20.75
C ILE A 80 4.31 -5.67 -19.48
N LEU A 81 5.20 -6.54 -18.98
CA LEU A 81 4.99 -7.26 -17.73
C LEU A 81 5.06 -6.33 -16.52
N GLN A 82 5.96 -5.34 -16.54
CA GLN A 82 6.07 -4.32 -15.51
C GLN A 82 4.76 -3.50 -15.39
N ILE A 83 4.16 -3.10 -16.52
CA ILE A 83 2.86 -2.41 -16.52
C ILE A 83 1.76 -3.31 -15.94
N ARG A 84 1.64 -4.57 -16.43
CA ARG A 84 0.59 -5.50 -15.96
C ARG A 84 0.69 -5.76 -14.45
N LEU A 85 1.89 -5.97 -13.93
CA LEU A 85 2.12 -6.16 -12.50
C LEU A 85 1.84 -4.89 -11.69
N THR A 86 2.17 -3.70 -12.21
CA THR A 86 1.86 -2.45 -11.51
C THR A 86 0.35 -2.20 -11.45
N VAL A 87 -0.38 -2.49 -12.54
CA VAL A 87 -1.85 -2.43 -12.56
C VAL A 87 -2.44 -3.43 -11.56
N PHE A 88 -1.93 -4.66 -11.54
CA PHE A 88 -2.35 -5.66 -10.56
C PHE A 88 -2.09 -5.18 -9.12
N ASN A 89 -0.91 -4.61 -8.86
CA ASN A 89 -0.57 -4.06 -7.55
C ASN A 89 -1.52 -2.93 -7.12
N MET A 90 -1.94 -2.09 -8.07
CA MET A 90 -2.93 -1.04 -7.84
C MET A 90 -4.28 -1.62 -7.43
N LEU A 91 -4.75 -2.67 -8.09
CA LEU A 91 -5.99 -3.37 -7.71
C LEU A 91 -5.89 -3.99 -6.30
N VAL A 92 -4.75 -4.61 -5.98
CA VAL A 92 -4.51 -5.19 -4.64
C VAL A 92 -4.48 -4.08 -3.58
N THR A 93 -3.89 -2.92 -3.88
CA THR A 93 -3.86 -1.75 -2.99
C THR A 93 -5.26 -1.18 -2.75
N ILE A 94 -6.12 -1.15 -3.77
CA ILE A 94 -7.54 -0.79 -3.60
C ILE A 94 -8.26 -1.79 -2.69
N GLY A 95 -8.03 -3.09 -2.91
CA GLY A 95 -8.55 -4.16 -2.06
C GLY A 95 -8.11 -4.02 -0.60
N PHE A 96 -6.85 -3.65 -0.36
CA PHE A 96 -6.32 -3.36 0.97
C PHE A 96 -7.09 -2.21 1.66
N ILE A 97 -7.34 -1.11 0.95
CA ILE A 97 -8.08 0.04 1.49
C ILE A 97 -9.51 -0.36 1.87
N ILE A 98 -10.19 -1.11 1.00
CA ILE A 98 -11.55 -1.60 1.26
C ILE A 98 -11.54 -2.52 2.49
N TYR A 99 -10.61 -3.47 2.56
CA TYR A 99 -10.53 -4.40 3.67
C TYR A 99 -10.20 -3.69 5.00
N LEU A 100 -9.32 -2.69 4.97
CA LEU A 100 -9.01 -1.85 6.14
C LEU A 100 -10.24 -1.10 6.64
N ALA A 101 -11.05 -0.54 5.72
CA ALA A 101 -12.29 0.15 6.07
C ALA A 101 -13.29 -0.81 6.72
N LEU A 102 -13.44 -2.03 6.18
CA LEU A 102 -14.32 -3.07 6.76
C LEU A 102 -13.88 -3.49 8.16
N VAL A 103 -12.57 -3.74 8.37
CA VAL A 103 -12.02 -4.10 9.69
C VAL A 103 -12.26 -2.98 10.70
N SER A 104 -12.03 -1.73 10.28
CA SER A 104 -12.22 -0.56 11.13
C SER A 104 -13.69 -0.37 11.50
N TRP A 105 -14.60 -0.51 10.53
CA TRP A 105 -16.04 -0.41 10.75
C TRP A 105 -16.56 -1.52 11.68
N GLN A 106 -16.13 -2.76 11.46
CA GLN A 106 -16.49 -3.89 12.31
C GLN A 106 -16.04 -3.66 13.76
N PHE A 107 -14.81 -3.16 13.96
CA PHE A 107 -14.30 -2.86 15.29
C PHE A 107 -15.10 -1.74 15.98
N CYS A 108 -15.33 -0.63 15.28
CA CYS A 108 -16.14 0.48 15.80
C CYS A 108 -17.56 0.04 16.16
N SER A 109 -18.21 -0.77 15.31
CA SER A 109 -19.57 -1.28 15.56
C SER A 109 -19.64 -2.25 16.72
N THR A 110 -18.61 -3.09 16.92
CA THR A 110 -18.61 -4.12 17.97
C THR A 110 -18.34 -3.53 19.35
N TYR A 111 -17.46 -2.52 19.41
CA TYR A 111 -16.97 -1.95 20.67
C TYR A 111 -17.47 -0.53 20.96
N SER A 112 -18.40 -0.01 20.14
CA SER A 112 -18.88 1.38 20.21
C SER A 112 -17.74 2.40 20.28
N ALA A 113 -16.63 2.11 19.60
CA ALA A 113 -15.41 2.92 19.65
C ALA A 113 -15.44 4.04 18.61
N SER A 114 -14.96 5.22 19.00
CA SER A 114 -14.76 6.35 18.09
C SER A 114 -13.52 6.15 17.23
N PHE A 115 -13.61 6.49 15.94
CA PHE A 115 -12.52 6.36 14.98
C PHE A 115 -11.68 7.65 14.90
N GLY A 116 -10.41 7.54 15.26
CA GLY A 116 -9.41 8.59 15.18
C GLY A 116 -8.48 8.40 13.98
N PHE A 117 -8.41 9.41 13.12
CA PHE A 117 -7.53 9.42 11.95
C PHE A 117 -6.05 9.58 12.34
N LYS A 118 -5.16 8.84 11.65
CA LYS A 118 -3.71 9.05 11.68
C LYS A 118 -3.20 9.32 10.27
N PHE A 119 -2.06 10.00 10.18
CA PHE A 119 -1.40 10.35 8.91
C PHE A 119 -1.17 9.12 8.02
N TRP A 120 -0.75 8.00 8.62
CA TRP A 120 -0.42 6.76 7.91
C TRP A 120 -1.62 6.12 7.20
N LEU A 121 -2.86 6.46 7.57
CA LEU A 121 -4.07 6.03 6.87
C LEU A 121 -4.09 6.51 5.41
N GLY A 122 -3.48 7.66 5.12
CA GLY A 122 -3.44 8.25 3.77
C GLY A 122 -2.39 7.64 2.85
N ILE A 123 -1.45 6.85 3.38
CA ILE A 123 -0.31 6.32 2.62
C ILE A 123 -0.74 5.37 1.48
N PRO A 124 -1.70 4.44 1.66
CA PRO A 124 -2.18 3.61 0.56
C PRO A 124 -2.75 4.43 -0.60
N LEU A 125 -3.40 5.56 -0.32
CA LEU A 125 -3.92 6.47 -1.36
C LEU A 125 -2.78 7.15 -2.13
N ILE A 126 -1.75 7.61 -1.43
CA ILE A 126 -0.54 8.19 -2.05
C ILE A 126 0.18 7.13 -2.89
N CYS A 127 0.22 5.89 -2.41
CA CYS A 127 0.81 4.76 -3.13
C CYS A 127 0.12 4.50 -4.48
N LEU A 128 -1.22 4.60 -4.55
CA LEU A 128 -1.97 4.49 -5.81
C LEU A 128 -1.54 5.56 -6.83
N ILE A 129 -1.32 6.80 -6.38
CA ILE A 129 -0.85 7.89 -7.25
C ILE A 129 0.53 7.55 -7.83
N PHE A 130 1.45 7.05 -7.01
CA PHE A 130 2.78 6.65 -7.46
C PHE A 130 2.75 5.46 -8.42
N GLN A 131 1.92 4.46 -8.16
CA GLN A 131 1.73 3.32 -9.07
C GLN A 131 1.15 3.78 -10.43
N TYR A 132 0.22 4.74 -10.43
CA TYR A 132 -0.33 5.33 -11.65
C TYR A 132 0.74 6.09 -12.45
N LEU A 133 1.52 6.94 -11.78
CA LEU A 133 2.64 7.67 -12.41
C LEU A 133 3.69 6.70 -12.97
N ALA A 134 3.97 5.59 -12.28
CA ALA A 134 4.84 4.54 -12.79
C ALA A 134 4.31 3.95 -14.11
N ILE A 135 3.04 3.52 -14.15
CA ILE A 135 2.41 2.95 -15.36
C ILE A 135 2.51 3.91 -16.54
N ARG A 136 2.15 5.19 -16.34
CA ARG A 136 2.18 6.21 -17.39
C ARG A 136 3.59 6.38 -17.97
N ASN A 137 4.60 6.45 -17.11
CA ASN A 137 5.98 6.63 -17.53
C ASN A 137 6.54 5.38 -18.25
N ILE A 138 6.21 4.17 -17.78
CA ILE A 138 6.62 2.92 -18.47
C ILE A 138 5.99 2.82 -19.86
N GLY A 139 4.71 3.21 -19.99
CA GLY A 139 4.01 3.22 -21.27
C GLY A 139 4.62 4.19 -22.28
N ALA A 140 4.98 5.39 -21.84
CA ALA A 140 5.65 6.39 -22.67
C ALA A 140 7.03 5.90 -23.15
N ASP A 141 7.83 5.33 -22.24
CA ASP A 141 9.13 4.74 -22.56
C ASP A 141 9.02 3.62 -23.60
N GLU A 142 7.95 2.82 -23.54
CA GLU A 142 7.68 1.75 -24.49
C GLU A 142 7.22 2.25 -25.86
N ALA A 143 6.49 3.36 -25.92
CA ALA A 143 6.13 4.00 -27.17
C ALA A 143 7.38 4.55 -27.88
N LEU A 144 8.29 5.22 -27.15
CA LEU A 144 9.53 5.77 -27.69
C LEU A 144 10.45 4.70 -28.30
N VAL A 145 10.63 3.57 -27.60
CA VAL A 145 11.46 2.47 -28.12
C VAL A 145 10.84 1.83 -29.35
N ARG A 146 9.52 1.65 -29.39
CA ARG A 146 8.84 1.14 -30.59
C ARG A 146 8.92 2.08 -31.77
N ALA A 147 8.84 3.40 -31.54
CA ALA A 147 9.01 4.39 -32.60
C ALA A 147 10.43 4.37 -33.20
N SER A 148 11.46 4.29 -32.35
CA SER A 148 12.86 4.20 -32.81
C SER A 148 13.12 2.94 -33.63
N ASN A 149 12.54 1.80 -33.24
CA ASN A 149 12.68 0.54 -33.99
C ASN A 149 11.95 0.54 -35.34
N ARG A 150 11.00 1.45 -35.58
CA ARG A 150 10.31 1.58 -36.89
C ARG A 150 11.09 2.40 -37.91
N LEU A 151 12.07 3.19 -37.47
CA LEU A 151 12.90 4.05 -38.32
C LEU A 151 14.22 3.39 -38.74
N ARG A 152 14.49 2.18 -38.25
CA ARG A 152 15.65 1.35 -38.61
C ARG A 152 15.18 0.18 -39.46
#